data_AF-A0A378B226-F1
#
_entry.id   AF-A0A378B226-F1
#
_cell.length_a   1.000
_cell.length_b   1.000
_cell.length_c   1.000
_cell.angle_alpha   90.00
_cell.angle_beta   90.00
_cell.angle_gamma   90.00
#
_symmetry.space_group_name_H-M   'P 1'
#
loop_
_entity.id
_entity.type
_entity.pdbx_description
1 polymer ?
#
loop_
_entity_poly.entity_id
_entity_poly.type
_entity_poly.pdbx_seq_one_letter_code
_entity_poly.pdbx_strand_id
1 'polypeptide(L)'
;MAWHGAGTYRTVDGRGGAGRGQQRFAPLNSWPDNVSLDKARRLLWPVKQKYGQKISWADLYMLAGNVALENAGFRTFGFGAGREDVWEPDLDVDWGDEKEWLAHRHPESLAKQAIGATEMGSDLCQPGRSERQRRAAVRRGGHSRHLRQYGDGR
;
A
#
# COMPACT_ATOMS: atom_id res chain seq x y z
N MET A 1 1.09 6.55 -5.46
CA MET A 1 0.97 6.79 -4.01
C MET A 1 -0.47 6.71 -3.53
N ALA A 2 -1.36 7.65 -3.87
CA ALA A 2 -2.74 7.64 -3.38
C ALA A 2 -3.50 6.36 -3.76
N TRP A 3 -3.42 5.98 -5.04
CA TRP A 3 -3.92 4.70 -5.55
C TRP A 3 -3.40 3.50 -4.76
N HIS A 4 -2.08 3.35 -4.64
CA HIS A 4 -1.45 2.25 -3.91
C HIS A 4 -1.91 2.16 -2.44
N GLY A 5 -2.12 3.31 -1.79
CA GLY A 5 -2.63 3.32 -0.41
C GLY A 5 -4.07 2.79 -0.34
N ALA A 6 -4.95 3.31 -1.19
CA ALA A 6 -6.36 2.92 -1.24
C ALA A 6 -6.58 1.50 -1.77
N GLY A 7 -5.74 1.04 -2.71
CA GLY A 7 -5.87 -0.22 -3.43
C GLY A 7 -5.64 -1.47 -2.59
N THR A 8 -5.05 -1.34 -1.39
CA THR A 8 -4.87 -2.46 -0.46
C THR A 8 -6.16 -2.88 0.25
N TYR A 9 -7.26 -2.14 0.06
CA TYR A 9 -8.53 -2.44 0.71
C TYR A 9 -9.13 -3.77 0.25
N ARG A 10 -9.70 -4.52 1.20
CA ARG A 10 -10.41 -5.77 0.94
C ARG A 10 -11.82 -5.70 1.51
N THR A 11 -12.80 -6.12 0.70
CA THR A 11 -14.20 -6.17 1.11
C THR A 11 -14.51 -7.30 2.08
N VAL A 12 -13.73 -8.39 2.05
CA VAL A 12 -13.98 -9.61 2.83
C VAL A 12 -13.91 -9.34 4.34
N ASP A 13 -12.97 -8.53 4.79
CA ASP A 13 -12.73 -8.24 6.21
C ASP A 13 -12.67 -6.73 6.52
N GLY A 14 -12.85 -5.88 5.50
CA GLY A 14 -12.79 -4.43 5.63
C GLY A 14 -11.40 -3.87 5.95
N ARG A 15 -10.34 -4.69 5.83
CA ARG A 15 -8.96 -4.31 6.16
C ARG A 15 -8.24 -3.68 4.98
N GLY A 16 -7.10 -3.05 5.26
CA GLY A 16 -6.30 -2.31 4.28
C GLY A 16 -6.89 -0.93 3.95
N GLY A 17 -6.50 -0.40 2.80
CA GLY A 17 -6.92 0.90 2.30
C GLY A 17 -6.15 2.08 2.89
N ALA A 18 -6.56 3.29 2.50
CA ALA A 18 -5.87 4.53 2.86
C ALA A 18 -6.30 5.13 4.21
N GLY A 19 -7.29 4.53 4.88
CA GLY A 19 -7.97 5.12 6.05
C GLY A 19 -7.07 5.42 7.25
N ARG A 20 -5.97 4.67 7.41
CA ARG A 20 -5.04 4.78 8.54
C ARG A 20 -3.65 5.31 8.16
N GLY A 21 -3.40 5.57 6.86
CA GLY A 21 -2.09 6.04 6.40
C GLY A 21 -0.96 5.01 6.53
N GLN A 22 -1.30 3.71 6.47
CA GLN A 22 -0.39 2.58 6.73
C GLN A 22 0.77 2.44 5.75
N GLN A 23 0.72 3.09 4.59
CA GLN A 23 1.81 3.10 3.60
C GLN A 23 3.14 3.66 4.14
N ARG A 24 3.15 4.26 5.35
CA ARG A 24 4.34 4.73 6.06
C ARG A 24 5.05 3.63 6.85
N PHE A 25 4.32 2.59 7.25
CA PHE A 25 4.80 1.54 8.12
C PHE A 25 5.01 0.22 7.37
N ALA A 26 5.74 -0.69 8.01
CA ALA A 26 5.87 -2.06 7.52
C ALA A 26 4.52 -2.79 7.59
N PRO A 27 4.26 -3.77 6.71
CA PRO A 27 5.09 -4.14 5.57
C PRO A 27 4.91 -3.24 4.34
N LEU A 28 3.85 -2.42 4.30
CA LEU A 28 3.42 -1.68 3.09
C LEU A 28 4.48 -0.70 2.57
N ASN A 29 5.22 -0.03 3.45
CA ASN A 29 6.27 0.92 3.06
C ASN A 29 7.42 0.28 2.27
N SER A 30 7.54 -1.05 2.31
CA SER A 30 8.63 -1.85 1.77
C SER A 30 8.17 -2.85 0.72
N TRP A 31 6.88 -2.85 0.35
CA TRP A 31 6.37 -3.71 -0.72
C TRP A 31 7.05 -3.43 -2.07
N PRO A 32 7.36 -4.46 -2.87
CA PRO A 32 7.94 -4.28 -4.20
C PRO A 32 7.13 -3.39 -5.14
N ASP A 33 5.80 -3.34 -5.00
CA ASP A 33 4.96 -2.42 -5.78
C ASP A 33 4.99 -0.97 -5.29
N ASN A 34 5.46 -0.73 -4.06
CA ASN A 34 5.57 0.61 -3.45
C ASN A 34 6.95 1.25 -3.62
N VAL A 35 7.75 0.76 -4.56
CA VAL A 35 9.07 1.30 -4.91
C VAL A 35 8.96 2.80 -5.26
N SER A 36 9.87 3.60 -4.71
CA SER A 36 9.93 5.06 -4.85
C SER A 36 8.79 5.85 -4.21
N LEU A 37 7.80 5.19 -3.58
CA LEU A 37 6.76 5.91 -2.85
C LEU A 37 7.29 6.50 -1.54
N ASP A 38 8.40 5.99 -1.00
CA ASP A 38 9.17 6.64 0.06
C ASP A 38 9.58 8.07 -0.32
N LYS A 39 10.05 8.26 -1.56
CA LYS A 39 10.41 9.58 -2.11
C LYS A 39 9.16 10.43 -2.30
N ALA A 40 8.07 9.86 -2.83
CA ALA A 40 6.80 10.58 -3.00
C ALA A 40 6.25 11.09 -1.66
N ARG A 41 6.25 10.25 -0.61
CA ARG A 41 5.85 10.65 0.74
C ARG A 41 6.77 11.73 1.30
N ARG A 42 8.08 11.64 1.04
CA ARG A 42 9.06 12.63 1.49
C ARG A 42 8.88 14.00 0.85
N LEU A 43 8.41 14.07 -0.40
CA LEU A 43 8.08 15.33 -1.08
C LEU A 43 6.88 16.05 -0.43
N LEU A 44 5.98 15.31 0.21
CA LEU A 44 4.85 15.90 0.95
C LEU A 44 5.21 16.37 2.37
N TRP A 45 6.42 16.05 2.87
CA TRP A 45 6.85 16.44 4.21
C TRP A 45 6.75 17.94 4.49
N PRO A 46 7.18 18.86 3.61
CA PRO A 46 7.06 20.30 3.88
C PRO A 46 5.60 20.75 4.08
N VAL A 47 4.65 20.13 3.37
CA VAL A 47 3.22 20.38 3.57
C VAL A 47 2.77 19.86 4.93
N LYS A 48 3.13 18.62 5.28
CA LYS A 48 2.79 18.07 6.61
C LYS A 48 3.39 18.90 7.73
N GLN A 49 4.63 19.37 7.58
CA GLN A 49 5.31 20.21 8.55
C GLN A 49 4.61 21.56 8.73
N LYS A 50 4.17 22.20 7.63
CA LYS A 50 3.46 23.49 7.67
C LYS A 50 2.10 23.40 8.37
N TYR A 51 1.34 22.34 8.12
CA TYR A 51 -0.03 22.22 8.63
C TYR A 51 -0.14 21.39 9.92
N GLY A 52 0.92 20.68 10.31
CA GLY A 52 1.02 19.95 11.57
C GLY A 52 -0.13 18.95 11.75
N GLN A 53 -0.80 19.01 12.90
CA GLN A 53 -1.93 18.12 13.24
C GLN A 53 -3.26 18.51 12.59
N LYS A 54 -3.32 19.63 11.84
CA LYS A 54 -4.54 20.02 11.11
C LYS A 54 -4.84 19.13 9.90
N ILE A 55 -3.86 18.33 9.47
CA ILE A 55 -4.01 17.34 8.40
C ILE A 55 -3.24 16.08 8.77
N SER A 56 -3.89 14.93 8.70
CA SER A 56 -3.25 13.63 8.88
C SER A 56 -2.42 13.27 7.64
N TRP A 57 -1.46 12.35 7.78
CA TRP A 57 -0.81 11.74 6.62
C TRP A 57 -1.80 10.98 5.76
N ALA A 58 -2.75 10.28 6.38
CA ALA A 58 -3.80 9.55 5.66
C ALA A 58 -4.57 10.46 4.69
N ASP A 59 -5.05 11.61 5.18
CA ASP A 59 -5.75 12.58 4.32
C ASP A 59 -4.80 13.29 3.37
N LEU A 60 -3.59 13.65 3.80
CA LEU A 60 -2.62 14.33 2.93
C LEU A 60 -2.25 13.47 1.71
N TYR A 61 -2.13 12.16 1.86
CA TYR A 61 -1.84 11.28 0.73
C TYR A 61 -2.96 11.22 -0.29
N MET A 62 -4.21 11.15 0.18
CA MET A 62 -5.37 11.11 -0.71
C MET A 62 -5.61 12.47 -1.37
N LEU A 63 -5.50 13.55 -0.59
CA LEU A 63 -5.65 14.92 -1.07
C LEU A 63 -4.62 15.23 -2.17
N ALA A 64 -3.36 14.84 -1.98
CA ALA A 64 -2.33 15.02 -2.99
C ALA A 64 -2.67 14.30 -4.32
N GLY A 65 -3.31 13.14 -4.24
CA GLY A 65 -3.81 12.41 -5.42
C GLY A 65 -4.92 13.17 -6.15
N ASN A 66 -5.93 13.64 -5.41
CA ASN A 66 -7.02 14.45 -5.98
C ASN A 66 -6.50 15.73 -6.63
N VAL A 67 -5.67 16.50 -5.91
CA VAL A 67 -5.11 17.76 -6.42
C VAL A 67 -4.23 17.52 -7.65
N ALA A 68 -3.50 16.41 -7.71
CA ALA A 68 -2.73 16.06 -8.90
C ALA A 68 -3.61 15.81 -10.14
N LEU A 69 -4.77 15.16 -9.96
CA LEU A 69 -5.75 14.97 -11.04
C LEU A 69 -6.34 16.30 -11.50
N GLU A 70 -6.73 17.16 -10.56
CA GLU A 70 -7.30 18.48 -10.86
C GLU A 70 -6.31 19.37 -11.60
N ASN A 71 -5.05 19.40 -11.17
CA ASN A 71 -3.99 20.13 -11.84
C ASN A 71 -3.65 19.57 -13.23
N ALA A 72 -3.98 18.30 -13.50
CA ALA A 72 -3.84 17.69 -14.83
C ALA A 72 -5.08 17.91 -15.73
N GLY A 73 -6.06 18.69 -15.28
CA GLY A 73 -7.28 19.00 -16.03
C GLY A 73 -8.43 18.00 -15.84
N PHE A 74 -8.32 17.08 -14.89
CA PHE A 74 -9.40 16.14 -14.55
C PHE A 74 -10.23 16.68 -13.38
N ARG A 75 -11.55 16.87 -13.58
CA ARG A 75 -12.46 17.28 -12.51
C ARG A 75 -12.78 16.10 -11.61
N THR A 76 -12.33 16.16 -10.35
CA THR A 76 -12.72 15.16 -9.34
C THR A 76 -14.15 15.39 -8.87
N PHE A 77 -14.79 14.35 -8.34
CA PHE A 77 -16.14 14.46 -7.77
C PHE A 77 -16.17 15.30 -6.49
N GLY A 78 -15.07 15.27 -5.72
CA GLY A 78 -14.91 15.95 -4.45
C GLY A 78 -13.90 15.23 -3.57
N PHE A 79 -13.71 15.74 -2.36
CA PHE A 79 -12.80 15.17 -1.36
C PHE A 79 -13.40 15.24 0.04
N GLY A 80 -13.36 14.13 0.76
CA GLY A 80 -13.75 14.04 2.18
C GLY A 80 -12.54 13.72 3.04
N ALA A 81 -12.26 14.60 4.01
CA ALA A 81 -11.25 14.42 5.05
C ALA A 81 -11.85 13.75 6.30
N GLY A 82 -11.01 13.50 7.31
CA GLY A 82 -11.39 12.90 8.59
C GLY A 82 -10.68 11.58 8.89
N ARG A 83 -9.68 11.21 8.09
CA ARG A 83 -8.86 10.02 8.37
C ARG A 83 -7.87 10.34 9.47
N GLU A 84 -7.83 9.51 10.51
CA GLU A 84 -6.89 9.69 11.61
C GLU A 84 -5.56 8.97 11.32
N ASP A 85 -4.46 9.59 11.72
CA ASP A 85 -3.16 8.94 11.66
C ASP A 85 -3.03 7.90 12.76
N VAL A 86 -2.48 6.74 12.41
CA VAL A 86 -1.96 5.79 13.39
C VAL A 86 -0.45 5.92 13.53
N TRP A 87 0.08 5.30 14.58
CA TRP A 87 1.47 5.44 14.99
C TRP A 87 2.27 4.15 14.89
N GLU A 88 1.61 3.05 14.56
CA GLU A 88 2.18 1.69 14.53
C GLU A 88 1.65 0.91 13.31
N PRO A 89 2.41 -0.09 12.83
CA PRO A 89 1.93 -1.00 11.80
C PRO A 89 0.74 -1.84 12.28
N ASP A 90 -0.18 -2.14 11.37
CA ASP A 90 -1.31 -3.02 11.63
C ASP A 90 -0.79 -4.46 11.61
N LEU A 91 -0.75 -5.10 12.77
CA LEU A 91 -0.34 -6.50 12.91
C LEU A 91 -1.51 -7.47 12.80
N ASP A 92 -2.72 -6.94 12.71
CA ASP A 92 -3.96 -7.70 12.63
C ASP A 92 -4.43 -7.91 11.19
N VAL A 93 -3.62 -7.52 10.19
CA VAL A 93 -3.89 -7.74 8.77
C VAL A 93 -3.09 -8.94 8.26
N ASP A 94 -3.80 -10.01 7.94
CA ASP A 94 -3.22 -11.17 7.26
C ASP A 94 -2.98 -10.84 5.79
N TRP A 95 -1.72 -10.71 5.37
CA TRP A 95 -1.35 -10.46 3.96
C TRP A 95 -1.10 -11.74 3.16
N GLY A 96 -1.18 -12.92 3.78
CA GLY A 96 -0.85 -14.24 3.24
C GLY A 96 0.39 -14.87 3.90
N ASP A 97 0.49 -16.20 3.78
CA ASP A 97 1.52 -17.03 4.44
C ASP A 97 2.84 -17.14 3.67
N GLU A 98 2.97 -16.48 2.52
CA GLU A 98 4.16 -16.60 1.69
C GLU A 98 5.40 -16.05 2.39
N LYS A 99 6.53 -16.73 2.16
CA LYS A 99 7.84 -16.34 2.74
C LYS A 99 8.70 -15.51 1.78
N GLU A 100 8.28 -15.40 0.52
CA GLU A 100 8.97 -14.64 -0.51
C GLU A 100 8.05 -13.60 -1.16
N TRP A 101 8.63 -12.44 -1.47
CA TRP A 101 7.94 -11.40 -2.22
C TRP A 101 7.59 -11.84 -3.64
N LEU A 102 6.42 -11.43 -4.12
CA LEU A 102 5.88 -11.73 -5.44
C LEU A 102 5.71 -13.22 -5.74
N ALA A 103 5.61 -14.04 -4.69
CA ALA A 103 5.14 -15.41 -4.81
C ALA A 103 3.71 -15.40 -5.40
N HIS A 104 3.53 -16.15 -6.48
CA HIS A 104 2.28 -16.15 -7.24
C HIS A 104 1.24 -17.06 -6.60
N ARG A 105 0.02 -16.53 -6.47
CA ARG A 105 -1.15 -17.25 -5.96
C ARG A 105 -2.04 -17.65 -7.12
N HIS A 106 -2.58 -18.86 -7.05
CA HIS A 106 -3.55 -19.33 -8.05
C HIS A 106 -4.89 -18.60 -7.83
N PRO A 107 -5.63 -18.22 -8.88
CA PRO A 107 -6.91 -17.51 -8.72
C PRO A 107 -7.91 -18.22 -7.79
N GLU A 108 -7.89 -19.55 -7.79
CA GLU A 108 -8.73 -20.39 -6.91
C GLU A 108 -8.39 -20.27 -5.41
N SER A 109 -7.14 -19.93 -5.06
CA SER A 109 -6.76 -19.73 -3.66
C SER A 109 -7.25 -18.38 -3.14
N LEU A 110 -7.41 -17.38 -4.00
CA LEU A 110 -7.96 -16.06 -3.64
C LEU A 110 -9.43 -16.14 -3.22
N ALA A 111 -10.19 -17.11 -3.74
CA ALA A 111 -11.59 -17.31 -3.36
C ALA A 111 -11.76 -17.89 -1.95
N LYS A 112 -10.70 -18.48 -1.37
CA LYS A 112 -10.75 -19.23 -0.11
C LYS A 112 -10.09 -18.49 1.06
N GLN A 113 -9.41 -17.37 0.80
CA GLN A 113 -8.67 -16.61 1.80
C GLN A 113 -9.09 -15.13 1.71
N ALA A 114 -8.95 -14.39 2.81
CA ALA A 114 -9.21 -12.94 2.82
C ALA A 114 -8.04 -12.18 2.16
N ILE A 115 -7.71 -12.48 0.90
CA ILE A 115 -6.54 -11.95 0.19
C ILE A 115 -6.97 -11.15 -1.04
N GLY A 116 -6.42 -9.94 -1.20
CA GLY A 116 -6.80 -8.99 -2.26
C GLY A 116 -5.91 -8.97 -3.51
N ALA A 117 -4.80 -9.71 -3.53
CA ALA A 117 -3.81 -9.65 -4.61
C ALA A 117 -3.28 -11.04 -5.01
N THR A 118 -2.97 -11.21 -6.30
CA THR A 118 -2.41 -12.46 -6.87
C THR A 118 -0.95 -12.71 -6.52
N GLU A 119 -0.26 -11.71 -5.96
CA GLU A 119 1.15 -11.79 -5.60
C GLU A 119 1.36 -11.12 -4.23
N MET A 120 2.15 -11.75 -3.36
CA MET A 120 2.53 -11.17 -2.07
C MET A 120 3.35 -9.88 -2.29
N GLY A 121 2.95 -8.78 -1.65
CA GLY A 121 3.60 -7.48 -1.81
C GLY A 121 3.19 -6.69 -3.06
N SER A 122 2.05 -7.07 -3.66
CA SER A 122 1.39 -6.33 -4.73
C SER A 122 0.06 -5.76 -4.24
N ASP A 123 -0.28 -4.55 -4.67
CA ASP A 123 -1.55 -3.91 -4.27
C ASP A 123 -2.76 -4.53 -4.97
N LEU A 124 -2.59 -5.21 -6.11
CA LEU A 124 -3.68 -5.77 -6.92
C LEU A 124 -3.27 -7.01 -7.72
N CYS A 125 -4.26 -7.63 -8.37
CA CYS A 125 -4.06 -8.68 -9.37
C CYS A 125 -3.24 -8.14 -10.57
N GLN A 126 -2.00 -8.61 -10.72
CA GLN A 126 -1.14 -8.29 -11.86
C GLN A 126 -1.08 -9.47 -12.83
N PRO A 127 -1.80 -9.44 -13.96
CA PRO A 127 -1.68 -10.47 -14.97
C PRO A 127 -0.33 -10.35 -15.70
N GLY A 128 0.42 -11.46 -15.77
CA GLY A 128 1.45 -11.63 -16.80
C GLY A 128 2.86 -11.08 -16.51
N ARG A 129 3.25 -10.81 -15.26
CA ARG A 129 4.69 -10.60 -14.96
C ARG A 129 5.46 -11.90 -15.19
N SER A 130 6.40 -11.86 -16.14
CA SER A 130 7.42 -12.90 -16.27
C SER A 130 8.26 -13.00 -14.99
N GLU A 131 8.85 -14.17 -14.74
CA GLU A 131 9.71 -14.36 -13.56
C GLU A 131 10.90 -13.39 -13.52
N ARG A 132 11.45 -13.03 -14.70
CA ARG A 132 12.51 -12.01 -14.80
C ARG A 132 12.02 -10.65 -14.29
N GLN A 133 10.80 -10.26 -14.61
CA GLN A 133 10.21 -9.00 -14.14
C GLN A 133 9.94 -9.04 -12.63
N ARG A 134 9.46 -10.17 -12.08
CA ARG A 134 9.30 -10.35 -10.63
C ARG A 134 10.62 -10.21 -9.89
N ARG A 135 11.66 -10.92 -10.34
CA ARG A 135 13.01 -10.85 -9.74
C ARG A 135 13.59 -9.42 -9.81
N ALA A 136 13.33 -8.68 -10.88
CA ALA A 136 13.75 -7.29 -11.00
C ALA A 136 13.00 -6.36 -10.03
N ALA A 137 11.69 -6.56 -9.83
CA ALA A 137 10.89 -5.79 -8.89
C ALA A 137 11.34 -5.99 -7.44
N VAL A 138 11.60 -7.25 -7.02
CA VAL A 138 12.13 -7.55 -5.68
C VAL A 138 13.47 -6.85 -5.43
N ARG A 139 14.37 -6.83 -6.43
CA ARG A 139 15.68 -6.15 -6.31
C ARG A 139 15.55 -4.63 -6.14
N ARG A 140 14.54 -4.02 -6.77
CA ARG A 140 14.29 -2.57 -6.70
C ARG A 140 13.60 -2.15 -5.38
N GLY A 141 12.88 -3.07 -4.74
CA GLY A 141 12.22 -2.89 -3.43
C GLY A 141 13.17 -2.74 -2.23
N GLY A 142 14.49 -2.91 -2.41
CA GLY A 142 15.48 -2.58 -1.39
C GLY A 142 15.55 -3.51 -0.16
N HIS A 143 14.79 -4.60 -0.11
CA HIS A 143 14.78 -5.52 1.04
C HIS A 143 15.02 -6.99 0.67
N SER A 144 15.46 -7.75 1.69
CA SER A 144 15.78 -9.18 1.62
C SER A 144 14.66 -9.99 0.94
N ARG A 145 15.03 -11.05 0.21
CA ARG A 145 14.06 -11.97 -0.43
C ARG A 145 13.13 -12.64 0.59
N HIS A 146 13.53 -12.67 1.85
CA HIS A 146 12.76 -13.27 2.93
C HIS A 146 11.94 -12.22 3.66
N LEU A 147 10.63 -12.46 3.69
CA LEU A 147 9.70 -11.80 4.58
C LEU A 147 10.11 -12.14 6.02
N ARG A 148 10.51 -11.15 6.83
CA ARG A 148 10.46 -11.34 8.28
C ARG A 148 8.99 -11.59 8.59
N GLN A 149 8.68 -12.74 9.16
CA GLN A 149 7.30 -13.14 9.48
C GLN A 149 6.64 -12.03 10.29
N TYR A 150 5.64 -11.37 9.71
CA TYR A 150 4.73 -10.46 10.41
C TYR A 150 3.42 -11.17 10.74
N GLY A 151 3.50 -12.48 11.00
CA GLY A 151 2.34 -13.36 11.13
C GLY A 151 2.56 -14.46 12.16
N ASP A 152 3.31 -14.21 13.25
CA ASP A 152 3.27 -15.08 14.41
C ASP A 152 2.15 -14.62 15.35
N GLY A 153 0.93 -14.83 14.85
CA GLY A 153 -0.32 -14.63 15.55
C GLY A 153 -1.04 -15.97 15.70
N ARG A 154 -0.36 -16.95 16.31
CA ARG A 154 -0.96 -18.07 17.06
C ARG A 154 0.10 -18.88 17.81
#